data_AF-A0A172WLQ3-F1
#
_entry.id   AF-A0A172WLQ3-F1
#
_cell.length_a   1.000
_cell.length_b   1.000
_cell.length_c   1.000
_cell.angle_alpha   90.00
_cell.angle_beta   90.00
_cell.angle_gamma   90.00
#
_symmetry.space_group_name_H-M   'P 1'
#
loop_
_entity.id
_entity.type
_entity.pdbx_description
1 polymer ?
#
loop_
_entity_poly.entity_id
_entity_poly.type
_entity_poly.pdbx_seq_one_letter_code
_entity_poly.pdbx_strand_id
1 'polypeptide(L)'
;MSLIPDLLQAVLLTLTGLAGAIWIGSARRGYGEPDQPALFSALLAFSLAAGTGACATARLALGADTLEAERWLLQATLLLGLPLVGVVALTLSRRWIWSRPTWGRVVIGLCAFFELARQLGWSAPYALSLGLLSALLVAYAGLLQWPARLQAAAGLAGSVLLMALLPWGGLLLSSNPLQAYQQLWLALAIPIIAWLLLHLPGNMREESPAPT
;
A
#
# COMPACT_ATOMS: atom_id res chain seq x y z
N MET A 1 22.37 5.40 15.83
CA MET A 1 21.11 5.87 15.20
C MET A 1 20.47 6.86 16.13
N SER A 2 20.06 8.02 15.61
CA SER A 2 19.42 9.07 16.41
C SER A 2 17.95 8.73 16.64
N LEU A 3 17.50 8.79 17.89
CA LEU A 3 16.14 8.41 18.31
C LEU A 3 15.04 9.28 17.68
N ILE A 4 15.35 10.56 17.45
CA ILE A 4 14.40 11.56 16.93
C ILE A 4 13.92 11.26 15.50
N PRO A 5 14.78 11.04 14.49
CA PRO A 5 14.31 10.73 13.14
C PRO A 5 13.53 9.42 13.08
N ASP A 6 13.96 8.37 13.78
CA ASP A 6 13.24 7.08 13.77
C ASP A 6 11.83 7.22 14.37
N LEU A 7 11.70 8.00 15.46
CA LEU A 7 10.40 8.29 16.06
C LEU A 7 9.52 9.13 15.12
N LEU A 8 10.08 10.14 14.46
CA LEU A 8 9.34 10.95 13.49
C LEU A 8 8.76 10.08 12.37
N GLN A 9 9.56 9.18 11.80
CA GLN A 9 9.11 8.27 10.75
C GLN A 9 7.97 7.37 11.23
N ALA A 10 8.11 6.79 12.42
CA ALA A 10 7.12 5.92 13.03
C ALA A 10 5.78 6.63 13.25
N VAL A 11 5.83 7.85 13.81
CA VAL A 11 4.63 8.67 14.06
C VAL A 11 3.98 9.07 12.75
N LEU A 12 4.76 9.53 11.77
CA LEU A 12 4.23 9.89 10.45
C LEU A 12 3.54 8.71 9.79
N LEU A 13 4.18 7.54 9.75
CA LEU A 13 3.60 6.32 9.18
C LEU A 13 2.31 5.91 9.88
N THR A 14 2.26 6.02 11.20
CA THR A 14 1.05 5.76 11.99
C THR A 14 -0.08 6.69 11.56
N LEU A 15 0.18 7.99 11.54
CA LEU A 15 -0.83 9.00 11.24
C LEU A 15 -1.32 8.91 9.79
N THR A 16 -0.41 8.80 8.83
CA THR A 16 -0.78 8.69 7.40
C THR A 16 -1.45 7.36 7.10
N GLY A 17 -1.01 6.26 7.71
CA GLY A 17 -1.65 4.95 7.61
C GLY A 17 -3.08 4.97 8.14
N LEU A 18 -3.28 5.50 9.35
CA LEU A 18 -4.61 5.66 9.95
C LEU A 18 -5.49 6.59 9.11
N ALA A 19 -4.97 7.74 8.69
CA ALA A 19 -5.70 8.68 7.86
C ALA A 19 -6.12 8.03 6.54
N GLY A 20 -5.23 7.28 5.87
CA GLY A 20 -5.53 6.53 4.65
C GLY A 20 -6.60 5.46 4.89
N ALA A 21 -6.48 4.67 5.96
CA ALA A 21 -7.47 3.65 6.32
C ALA A 21 -8.86 4.25 6.63
N ILE A 22 -8.91 5.36 7.37
CA ILE A 22 -10.14 6.09 7.70
C ILE A 22 -10.74 6.70 6.44
N TRP A 23 -9.92 7.29 5.56
CA TRP A 23 -10.39 7.91 4.32
C TRP A 23 -11.01 6.87 3.39
N ILE A 24 -10.33 5.75 3.15
CA ILE A 24 -10.89 4.64 2.36
C ILE A 24 -12.12 4.03 3.06
N GLY A 25 -12.07 3.80 4.36
CA GLY A 25 -13.16 3.18 5.12
C GLY A 25 -14.43 4.02 5.19
N SER A 26 -14.29 5.34 5.32
CA SER A 26 -15.42 6.28 5.26
C SER A 26 -15.99 6.37 3.86
N ALA A 27 -15.15 6.42 2.83
CA ALA A 27 -15.59 6.48 1.45
C ALA A 27 -16.28 5.18 1.01
N ARG A 28 -15.81 4.01 1.47
CA ARG A 28 -16.38 2.69 1.18
C ARG A 28 -17.90 2.60 1.42
N ARG A 29 -18.45 3.33 2.39
CA ARG A 29 -19.89 3.34 2.71
C ARG A 29 -20.75 3.97 1.61
N GLY A 30 -20.18 4.81 0.76
CA GLY A 30 -20.88 5.50 -0.33
C GLY A 30 -20.63 4.90 -1.72
N TYR A 31 -20.00 3.73 -1.81
CA TYR A 31 -19.74 3.04 -3.08
C TYR A 31 -20.58 1.78 -3.22
N GLY A 32 -20.90 1.46 -4.47
CA GLY A 32 -21.66 0.27 -4.81
C GLY A 32 -21.02 -1.01 -4.26
N GLU A 33 -21.87 -1.99 -3.97
CA GLU A 33 -21.52 -3.35 -3.57
C GLU A 33 -20.33 -3.98 -4.36
N PRO A 34 -20.17 -3.79 -5.69
CA PRO A 34 -19.07 -4.40 -6.44
C PRO A 34 -17.66 -3.90 -6.09
N ASP A 35 -17.49 -2.65 -5.64
CA ASP A 35 -16.17 -2.04 -5.42
C ASP A 35 -15.70 -2.14 -3.95
N GLN A 36 -16.63 -2.42 -3.03
CA GLN A 36 -16.34 -2.61 -1.62
C GLN A 36 -15.19 -3.58 -1.29
N PRO A 37 -15.04 -4.75 -1.94
CA PRO A 37 -13.94 -5.66 -1.60
C PRO A 37 -12.56 -5.15 -2.05
N ALA A 38 -12.51 -4.34 -3.12
CA ALA A 38 -11.28 -3.68 -3.54
C ALA A 38 -10.86 -2.64 -2.49
N LEU A 39 -11.80 -1.78 -2.07
CA LEU A 39 -11.56 -0.77 -1.03
C LEU A 39 -11.23 -1.40 0.33
N PHE A 40 -11.82 -2.56 0.66
CA PHE A 40 -11.43 -3.32 1.85
C PHE A 40 -9.98 -3.79 1.80
N SER A 41 -9.51 -4.23 0.62
CA SER A 41 -8.12 -4.66 0.43
C SER A 41 -7.15 -3.47 0.57
N ALA A 42 -7.50 -2.29 0.06
CA ALA A 42 -6.73 -1.07 0.29
C ALA A 42 -6.73 -0.64 1.76
N LEU A 43 -7.87 -0.75 2.45
CA LEU A 43 -7.98 -0.48 3.88
C LEU A 43 -7.08 -1.41 4.69
N LEU A 44 -7.07 -2.71 4.37
CA LEU A 44 -6.18 -3.69 5.01
C LEU A 44 -4.71 -3.28 4.85
N ALA A 45 -4.30 -2.90 3.64
CA ALA A 45 -2.93 -2.46 3.36
C ALA A 45 -2.53 -1.22 4.19
N PHE A 46 -3.39 -0.22 4.28
CA PHE A 46 -3.12 0.99 5.07
C PHE A 46 -3.15 0.74 6.58
N SER A 47 -3.99 -0.19 7.04
CA SER A 47 -4.01 -0.62 8.45
C SER A 47 -2.74 -1.37 8.85
N LEU A 48 -2.16 -2.20 7.97
CA LEU A 48 -0.87 -2.84 8.23
C LEU A 48 0.26 -1.81 8.36
N ALA A 49 0.27 -0.81 7.48
CA ALA A 49 1.23 0.29 7.55
C ALA A 49 1.06 1.11 8.84
N ALA A 50 -0.18 1.45 9.20
CA ALA A 50 -0.51 2.13 10.45
C ALA A 50 -0.03 1.35 11.67
N GLY A 51 -0.29 0.03 11.71
CA GLY A 51 0.15 -0.86 12.78
C GLY A 51 1.67 -0.92 12.90
N THR A 52 2.38 -0.96 11.77
CA THR A 52 3.85 -0.91 11.73
C THR A 52 4.37 0.35 12.42
N GLY A 53 3.85 1.52 12.03
CA GLY A 53 4.21 2.80 12.65
C GLY A 53 3.85 2.84 14.14
N ALA A 54 2.68 2.30 14.52
CA ALA A 54 2.20 2.31 15.90
C ALA A 54 3.09 1.46 16.81
N CYS A 55 3.48 0.25 16.36
CA CYS A 55 4.41 -0.60 17.08
C CYS A 55 5.79 0.07 17.22
N ALA A 56 6.30 0.70 16.16
CA ALA A 56 7.55 1.44 16.22
C ALA A 56 7.48 2.64 17.19
N THR A 57 6.36 3.37 17.16
CA THR A 57 6.10 4.52 18.06
C THR A 57 6.02 4.07 19.51
N ALA A 58 5.28 2.99 19.80
CA ALA A 58 5.18 2.44 21.15
C ALA A 58 6.55 2.00 21.68
N ARG A 59 7.39 1.37 20.85
CA ARG A 59 8.75 0.98 21.22
C ARG A 59 9.63 2.19 21.52
N LEU A 60 9.64 3.17 20.61
CA LEU A 60 10.56 4.31 20.66
C LEU A 60 10.16 5.38 21.69
N ALA A 61 8.86 5.62 21.87
CA ALA A 61 8.34 6.66 22.78
C ALA A 61 7.97 6.11 24.17
N LEU A 62 7.47 4.87 24.25
CA LEU A 62 6.94 4.30 25.49
C LEU A 62 7.82 3.16 26.06
N GLY A 63 8.86 2.73 25.34
CA GLY A 63 9.73 1.64 25.76
C GLY A 63 9.05 0.26 25.74
N ALA A 64 7.96 0.10 24.99
CA ALA A 64 7.24 -1.17 24.88
C ALA A 64 8.03 -2.21 24.06
N ASP A 65 7.92 -3.50 24.42
CA ASP A 65 8.54 -4.58 23.66
C ASP A 65 7.67 -5.00 22.47
N THR A 66 7.68 -4.17 21.42
CA THR A 66 6.88 -4.35 20.20
C THR A 66 7.75 -4.57 18.96
N LEU A 67 9.05 -4.85 19.13
CA LEU A 67 10.01 -4.97 18.01
C LEU A 67 9.64 -6.10 17.05
N GLU A 68 9.26 -7.26 17.59
CA GLU A 68 8.85 -8.39 16.77
C GLU A 68 7.58 -8.04 15.98
N ALA A 69 6.54 -7.56 16.66
CA ALA A 69 5.30 -7.12 16.01
C ALA A 69 5.54 -6.07 14.91
N GLU A 70 6.41 -5.09 15.15
CA GLU A 70 6.83 -4.09 14.15
C GLU A 70 7.41 -4.77 12.90
N ARG A 71 8.31 -5.75 13.06
CA ARG A 71 8.93 -6.46 11.94
C ARG A 71 7.93 -7.28 11.14
N TRP A 72 7.05 -8.02 11.83
CA TRP A 72 5.99 -8.80 11.18
C TRP A 72 5.02 -7.91 10.39
N LEU A 73 4.59 -6.78 10.97
CA LEU A 73 3.69 -5.83 10.31
C LEU A 73 4.38 -5.10 9.15
N LEU A 74 5.64 -4.73 9.29
CA LEU A 74 6.41 -4.14 8.18
C LEU A 74 6.50 -5.13 7.03
N GLN A 75 6.86 -6.38 7.31
CA GLN A 75 6.95 -7.42 6.29
C GLN A 75 5.60 -7.67 5.61
N ALA A 76 4.51 -7.73 6.37
CA ALA A 76 3.16 -7.85 5.83
C ALA A 76 2.77 -6.62 4.98
N THR A 77 3.13 -5.42 5.40
CA THR A 77 2.90 -4.20 4.62
C THR A 77 3.58 -4.28 3.25
N LEU A 78 4.83 -4.76 3.22
CA LEU A 78 5.62 -4.83 1.99
C LEU A 78 5.19 -5.97 1.06
N LEU A 79 4.92 -7.15 1.62
CA LEU A 79 4.68 -8.37 0.83
C LEU A 79 3.20 -8.66 0.58
N LEU A 80 2.29 -8.01 1.30
CA LEU A 80 0.85 -8.17 1.14
C LEU A 80 0.17 -6.81 0.89
N GLY A 81 0.46 -5.79 1.68
CA GLY A 81 -0.18 -4.47 1.56
C GLY A 81 0.08 -3.79 0.20
N LEU A 82 1.35 -3.61 -0.17
CA LEU A 82 1.76 -3.01 -1.44
C LEU A 82 1.17 -3.69 -2.69
N PRO A 83 1.28 -5.03 -2.85
CA PRO A 83 0.70 -5.69 -4.02
C PRO A 83 -0.82 -5.61 -4.04
N LEU A 84 -1.51 -5.68 -2.89
CA LEU A 84 -2.95 -5.46 -2.85
C LEU A 84 -3.32 -4.06 -3.35
N VAL A 85 -2.60 -3.03 -2.91
CA VAL A 85 -2.81 -1.65 -3.38
C VAL A 85 -2.62 -1.53 -4.90
N GLY A 86 -1.58 -2.17 -5.45
CA GLY A 86 -1.36 -2.21 -6.90
C GLY A 86 -2.50 -2.89 -7.66
N VAL A 87 -2.99 -4.03 -7.17
CA VAL A 87 -4.13 -4.74 -7.76
C VAL A 87 -5.40 -3.91 -7.67
N VAL A 88 -5.67 -3.26 -6.53
CA VAL A 88 -6.82 -2.35 -6.36
C VAL A 88 -6.75 -1.18 -7.34
N ALA A 89 -5.58 -0.57 -7.51
CA ALA A 89 -5.40 0.50 -8.48
C ALA A 89 -5.70 0.02 -9.92
N LEU A 90 -5.23 -1.17 -10.29
CA LEU A 90 -5.52 -1.77 -11.59
C LEU A 90 -7.03 -2.03 -11.78
N THR A 91 -7.68 -2.67 -10.82
CA THR A 91 -9.09 -3.03 -10.95
C THR A 91 -9.97 -1.79 -11.03
N LEU A 92 -9.71 -0.77 -10.21
CA LEU A 92 -10.47 0.48 -10.23
C LEU A 92 -10.21 1.29 -11.50
N SER A 93 -8.96 1.36 -11.98
CA SER A 93 -8.64 2.08 -13.22
C SER A 93 -9.28 1.46 -14.47
N ARG A 94 -9.42 0.13 -14.48
CA ARG A 94 -10.04 -0.64 -15.57
C ARG A 94 -11.55 -0.90 -15.41
N ARG A 95 -12.15 -0.45 -14.30
CA ARG A 95 -13.56 -0.75 -13.94
C ARG A 95 -13.86 -2.25 -13.92
N TRP A 96 -12.90 -3.05 -13.45
CA TRP A 96 -13.08 -4.49 -13.31
C TRP A 96 -13.85 -4.83 -12.05
N ILE A 97 -15.01 -5.45 -12.23
CA ILE A 97 -15.85 -5.92 -11.14
C ILE A 97 -15.42 -7.34 -10.79
N TRP A 98 -14.80 -7.50 -9.63
CA TRP A 98 -14.39 -8.79 -9.10
C TRP A 98 -15.27 -9.18 -7.92
N SER A 99 -15.68 -10.45 -7.89
CA SER A 99 -16.45 -10.98 -6.77
C SER A 99 -15.60 -11.05 -5.49
N ARG A 100 -16.25 -11.04 -4.32
CA ARG A 100 -15.57 -11.20 -3.02
C ARG A 100 -14.65 -12.44 -2.96
N PRO A 101 -15.04 -13.62 -3.50
CA PRO A 101 -14.15 -14.78 -3.58
C PRO A 101 -12.87 -14.53 -4.38
N THR A 102 -12.91 -13.75 -5.46
CA THR A 102 -11.72 -13.44 -6.27
C THR A 102 -10.71 -12.65 -5.45
N TRP A 103 -11.14 -11.65 -4.69
CA TRP A 103 -10.27 -10.92 -3.76
C TRP A 103 -9.67 -11.82 -2.68
N GLY A 104 -10.46 -12.75 -2.13
CA GLY A 104 -9.95 -13.77 -1.21
C GLY A 104 -8.84 -14.62 -1.84
N ARG A 105 -8.99 -15.04 -3.10
CA ARG A 105 -7.96 -15.79 -3.83
C ARG A 105 -6.69 -14.98 -4.06
N VAL A 106 -6.79 -13.67 -4.28
CA VAL A 106 -5.61 -12.79 -4.40
C VAL A 106 -4.83 -12.77 -3.08
N VAL A 107 -5.51 -12.54 -1.96
CA VAL A 107 -4.87 -12.54 -0.63
C VAL A 107 -4.23 -13.89 -0.32
N ILE A 108 -4.98 -14.98 -0.49
CA ILE A 108 -4.48 -16.34 -0.25
C ILE A 108 -3.32 -16.66 -1.19
N GLY A 109 -3.41 -16.27 -2.47
CA GLY A 109 -2.36 -16.45 -3.45
C GLY A 109 -1.07 -15.74 -3.05
N LEU A 110 -1.16 -14.47 -2.64
CA LEU A 110 0.00 -13.71 -2.15
C LEU A 110 0.67 -14.39 -0.95
N CYS A 111 -0.13 -14.88 0.01
CA CYS A 111 0.39 -15.63 1.15
C CYS A 111 1.04 -16.96 0.74
N ALA A 112 0.40 -17.71 -0.16
CA ALA A 112 0.91 -19.01 -0.62
C ALA A 112 2.20 -18.86 -1.43
N PHE A 113 2.28 -17.89 -2.34
CA PHE A 113 3.47 -17.60 -3.12
C PHE A 113 4.61 -17.06 -2.25
N PHE A 114 4.29 -16.26 -1.23
CA PHE A 114 5.28 -15.85 -0.23
C PHE A 114 5.88 -17.06 0.49
N GLU A 115 5.05 -17.98 0.98
CA GLU A 115 5.53 -19.19 1.66
C GLU A 115 6.34 -20.10 0.72
N LEU A 116 5.90 -20.25 -0.54
CA LEU A 116 6.65 -20.99 -1.55
C LEU A 116 8.02 -20.36 -1.82
N ALA A 117 8.08 -19.04 -2.02
CA ALA A 117 9.33 -18.32 -2.23
C ALA A 117 10.25 -18.42 -1.00
N ARG A 118 9.68 -18.40 0.21
CA ARG A 118 10.42 -18.61 1.45
C ARG A 118 11.03 -20.00 1.51
N GLN A 119 10.26 -21.04 1.17
CA GLN A 119 10.73 -22.43 1.16
C GLN A 119 11.82 -22.70 0.11
N LEU A 120 11.71 -22.04 -1.06
CA LEU A 120 12.70 -22.15 -2.15
C LEU A 120 13.95 -21.29 -1.94
N GLY A 121 14.03 -20.50 -0.87
CA GLY A 121 15.12 -19.55 -0.63
C GLY A 121 15.12 -18.36 -1.60
N TRP A 122 14.01 -18.08 -2.27
CA TRP A 122 13.83 -17.02 -3.27
C TRP A 122 13.15 -15.77 -2.69
N SER A 123 13.22 -15.56 -1.38
CA SER A 123 12.55 -14.45 -0.70
C SER A 123 12.97 -13.08 -1.22
N ALA A 124 14.26 -12.87 -1.47
CA ALA A 124 14.80 -11.61 -1.98
C ALA A 124 14.31 -11.26 -3.41
N PRO A 125 14.49 -12.12 -4.44
CA PRO A 125 13.97 -11.84 -5.78
C PRO A 125 12.43 -11.79 -5.82
N TYR A 126 11.74 -12.55 -4.96
CA TYR A 126 10.29 -12.45 -4.79
C TYR A 126 9.87 -11.06 -4.28
N ALA A 127 10.48 -10.57 -3.20
CA ALA A 127 10.16 -9.26 -2.64
C ALA A 127 10.42 -8.12 -3.65
N LEU A 128 11.54 -8.19 -4.37
CA LEU A 128 11.88 -7.22 -5.40
C LEU A 128 10.87 -7.24 -6.55
N SER A 129 10.56 -8.41 -7.11
CA SER A 129 9.64 -8.54 -8.25
C SER A 129 8.22 -8.09 -7.86
N LEU A 130 7.77 -8.44 -6.66
CA LEU A 130 6.46 -8.06 -6.14
C LEU A 130 6.36 -6.55 -5.90
N GLY A 131 7.38 -5.93 -5.32
CA GLY A 131 7.43 -4.48 -5.15
C GLY A 131 7.49 -3.72 -6.49
N LEU A 132 8.28 -4.23 -7.45
CA LEU A 132 8.36 -3.69 -8.82
C LEU A 132 6.99 -3.75 -9.49
N LEU A 133 6.36 -4.92 -9.46
CA LEU A 133 5.03 -5.12 -10.02
C LEU A 133 4.01 -4.17 -9.38
N SER A 134 4.03 -4.04 -8.05
CA SER A 134 3.13 -3.13 -7.33
C SER A 134 3.26 -1.69 -7.80
N ALA A 135 4.49 -1.19 -7.93
CA ALA A 135 4.74 0.16 -8.40
C ALA A 135 4.37 0.36 -9.87
N LEU A 136 4.62 -0.64 -10.72
CA LEU A 136 4.21 -0.62 -12.12
C LEU A 136 2.69 -0.56 -12.24
N LEU A 137 1.95 -1.33 -11.44
CA LEU A 137 0.49 -1.31 -11.43
C LEU A 137 -0.06 0.06 -11.00
N VAL A 138 0.54 0.70 -9.99
CA VAL A 138 0.14 2.05 -9.55
C VAL A 138 0.43 3.11 -10.63
N ALA A 139 1.62 3.06 -11.26
CA ALA A 139 1.95 3.96 -12.37
C ALA A 139 0.99 3.76 -13.55
N TYR A 140 0.75 2.50 -13.90
CA TYR A 140 -0.14 2.12 -14.99
C TYR A 140 -1.57 2.61 -14.76
N ALA A 141 -2.10 2.42 -13.55
CA ALA A 141 -3.44 2.87 -13.18
C ALA A 141 -3.61 4.39 -13.33
N GLY A 142 -2.59 5.18 -12.95
CA GLY A 142 -2.60 6.62 -13.14
C GLY A 142 -2.46 7.05 -14.60
N LEU A 143 -1.53 6.43 -15.35
CA LEU A 143 -1.30 6.73 -16.76
C LEU A 143 -2.52 6.40 -17.64
N LEU A 144 -3.29 5.38 -17.28
CA LEU A 144 -4.56 5.04 -17.95
C LEU A 144 -5.59 6.17 -17.88
N GLN A 145 -5.48 7.09 -16.93
CA GLN A 145 -6.42 8.19 -16.78
C GLN A 145 -6.06 9.42 -17.64
N TRP A 146 -5.00 9.35 -18.43
CA TRP A 146 -4.65 10.45 -19.34
C TRP A 146 -5.84 10.79 -20.26
N PRO A 147 -6.27 12.07 -20.37
CA PRO A 147 -5.53 13.31 -20.10
C PRO A 147 -5.69 13.93 -18.70
N ALA A 148 -6.30 13.24 -17.73
CA ALA A 148 -6.45 13.75 -16.37
C ALA A 148 -5.08 13.78 -15.63
N ARG A 149 -4.36 14.90 -15.82
CA ARG A 149 -2.97 15.08 -15.38
C ARG A 149 -2.74 14.81 -13.89
N LEU A 150 -3.71 15.12 -13.03
CA LEU A 150 -3.58 14.91 -11.58
C LEU A 150 -3.53 13.42 -11.22
N GLN A 151 -4.37 12.58 -11.84
CA GLN A 151 -4.37 11.13 -11.60
C GLN A 151 -3.10 10.47 -12.16
N ALA A 152 -2.66 10.91 -13.35
CA ALA A 152 -1.40 10.46 -13.93
C ALA A 152 -0.20 10.84 -13.05
N ALA A 153 -0.14 12.10 -12.58
CA ALA A 153 0.91 12.57 -11.69
C ALA A 153 0.91 11.82 -10.35
N ALA A 154 -0.27 11.58 -9.74
CA ALA A 154 -0.39 10.82 -8.51
C ALA A 154 0.04 9.36 -8.68
N GLY A 155 -0.31 8.72 -9.79
CA GLY A 155 0.15 7.36 -10.12
C GLY A 155 1.67 7.27 -10.27
N LEU A 156 2.28 8.23 -10.97
CA LEU A 156 3.73 8.29 -11.11
C LEU A 156 4.42 8.61 -9.79
N ALA A 157 3.95 9.60 -9.03
CA ALA A 157 4.51 9.97 -7.74
C ALA A 157 4.41 8.81 -6.73
N GLY A 158 3.25 8.15 -6.66
CA GLY A 158 3.07 6.95 -5.84
C GLY A 158 4.03 5.85 -6.24
N SER A 159 4.14 5.54 -7.53
CA SER A 159 5.08 4.53 -8.06
C SER A 159 6.53 4.82 -7.71
N VAL A 160 6.99 6.06 -7.88
CA VAL A 160 8.36 6.49 -7.52
C VAL A 160 8.62 6.31 -6.02
N LEU A 161 7.66 6.65 -5.16
CA LEU A 161 7.79 6.42 -3.73
C LEU A 161 7.83 4.93 -3.38
N LEU A 162 7.08 4.09 -4.09
CA LEU A 162 7.17 2.64 -3.93
C LEU A 162 8.53 2.09 -4.41
N MET A 163 9.14 2.68 -5.44
CA MET A 163 10.51 2.33 -5.87
C MET A 163 11.57 2.63 -4.83
N ALA A 164 11.38 3.67 -4.01
CA ALA A 164 12.29 3.98 -2.91
C ALA A 164 12.30 2.88 -1.82
N LEU A 165 11.24 2.07 -1.73
CA LEU A 165 11.10 0.98 -0.76
C LEU A 165 11.75 -0.34 -1.18
N LEU A 166 12.18 -0.46 -2.44
CA LEU A 166 12.69 -1.72 -2.95
C LEU A 166 14.05 -2.11 -2.36
N PRO A 167 14.28 -3.42 -2.15
CA PRO A 167 15.55 -3.93 -1.64
C PRO A 167 16.60 -4.00 -2.77
N TRP A 168 17.04 -2.83 -3.27
CA TRP A 168 18.06 -2.71 -4.33
C TRP A 168 19.45 -3.28 -3.95
N GLY A 169 19.67 -3.55 -2.66
CA GLY A 169 20.95 -3.96 -2.07
C GLY A 169 21.57 -5.25 -2.61
N GLY A 170 20.85 -6.03 -3.42
CA GLY A 170 21.35 -7.24 -4.05
C GLY A 170 21.80 -7.09 -5.52
N LEU A 171 21.53 -5.97 -6.19
CA LEU A 171 21.73 -5.83 -7.64
C LEU A 171 22.75 -4.76 -8.05
N LEU A 172 22.89 -3.64 -7.32
CA LEU A 172 23.71 -2.50 -7.80
C LEU A 172 24.41 -1.64 -6.72
N LEU A 173 23.98 -1.64 -5.44
CA LEU A 173 24.62 -0.84 -4.38
C LEU A 173 24.76 -1.65 -3.09
N SER A 174 25.95 -1.66 -2.49
CA SER A 174 26.28 -2.40 -1.26
C SER A 174 25.51 -1.95 -0.01
N SER A 175 24.76 -0.85 -0.10
CA SER A 175 23.85 -0.36 0.94
C SER A 175 22.88 0.60 0.26
N ASN A 176 21.57 0.34 0.34
CA ASN A 176 20.57 1.30 -0.13
C ASN A 176 20.36 2.35 0.98
N PRO A 177 20.88 3.58 0.86
CA PRO A 177 20.74 4.61 1.90
C PRO A 177 19.26 4.98 2.15
N LEU A 178 18.38 4.70 1.18
CA LEU A 178 16.94 4.95 1.30
C LEU A 178 16.27 3.97 2.26
N GLN A 179 16.88 2.81 2.52
CA GLN A 179 16.34 1.79 3.42
C GLN A 179 16.27 2.28 4.87
N ALA A 180 17.15 3.20 5.27
CA ALA A 180 17.10 3.86 6.57
C ALA A 180 15.84 4.75 6.76
N TYR A 181 15.21 5.14 5.65
CA TYR A 181 14.03 6.02 5.63
C TYR A 181 12.77 5.29 5.14
N GLN A 182 12.74 3.96 5.23
CA GLN A 182 11.67 3.14 4.66
C GLN A 182 10.27 3.51 5.18
N GLN A 183 10.15 3.77 6.49
CA GLN A 183 8.87 4.16 7.10
C GLN A 183 8.42 5.56 6.61
N LEU A 184 9.37 6.48 6.40
CA LEU A 184 9.08 7.79 5.80
C LEU A 184 8.52 7.67 4.38
N TRP A 185 9.15 6.86 3.53
CA TRP A 185 8.70 6.67 2.15
C TRP A 185 7.29 6.06 2.09
N LEU A 186 7.00 5.10 2.97
CA LEU A 186 5.64 4.57 3.13
C LEU A 186 4.67 5.68 3.58
N ALA A 187 5.05 6.48 4.58
CA ALA A 187 4.21 7.56 5.09
C ALA A 187 3.85 8.59 4.01
N LEU A 188 4.79 8.90 3.11
CA LEU A 188 4.56 9.80 1.97
C LEU A 188 3.73 9.15 0.85
N ALA A 189 3.92 7.85 0.60
CA ALA A 189 3.20 7.14 -0.46
C ALA A 189 1.71 6.98 -0.16
N ILE A 190 1.36 6.69 1.10
CA ILE A 190 -0.02 6.38 1.51
C ILE A 190 -1.03 7.48 1.11
N PRO A 191 -0.87 8.77 1.47
CA PRO A 191 -1.87 9.78 1.14
C PRO A 191 -2.04 9.99 -0.36
N ILE A 192 -0.94 9.91 -1.13
CA ILE A 192 -0.97 10.05 -2.59
C ILE A 192 -1.73 8.88 -3.22
N ILE A 193 -1.45 7.66 -2.78
CA ILE A 193 -2.11 6.47 -3.31
C ILE A 193 -3.56 6.40 -2.85
N ALA A 194 -3.87 6.71 -1.59
CA ALA A 194 -5.25 6.77 -1.10
C ALA A 194 -6.08 7.78 -1.90
N TRP A 195 -5.53 8.97 -2.16
CA TRP A 195 -6.17 9.97 -3.02
C TRP A 195 -6.38 9.43 -4.44
N LEU A 196 -5.36 8.82 -5.05
CA LEU A 196 -5.45 8.22 -6.38
C LEU A 196 -6.59 7.20 -6.45
N LEU A 197 -6.59 6.21 -5.54
CA LEU A 197 -7.60 5.15 -5.52
C LEU A 197 -9.03 5.71 -5.45
N LEU A 198 -9.24 6.75 -4.66
CA LEU A 198 -10.56 7.38 -4.51
C LEU A 198 -11.01 8.17 -5.73
N HIS A 199 -10.07 8.61 -6.58
CA HIS A 199 -10.35 9.39 -7.78
C HIS A 199 -10.25 8.56 -9.07
N LEU A 200 -10.11 7.23 -8.99
CA LEU A 200 -10.15 6.35 -10.16
C LEU A 200 -11.59 6.12 -10.65
N PRO A 201 -11.79 5.87 -11.96
CA PRO A 201 -13.11 5.87 -12.59
C PRO A 201 -13.99 4.65 -12.22
N GLY A 202 -13.41 3.58 -11.69
CA GLY A 202 -14.16 2.47 -11.10
C GLY A 202 -14.85 2.83 -9.80
N ASN A 203 -14.64 4.04 -9.27
CA ASN A 203 -15.16 4.50 -8.01
C ASN A 203 -16.38 5.42 -8.20
N MET A 204 -17.30 5.05 -9.10
CA MET A 204 -18.50 5.85 -9.34
C MET A 204 -19.37 5.79 -8.08
N ARG A 205 -19.49 6.91 -7.37
CA ARG A 205 -20.58 7.09 -6.39
C ARG A 205 -21.88 6.78 -7.12
N GLU A 206 -22.76 6.00 -6.52
CA GLU A 206 -24.14 5.95 -6.98
C GLU A 206 -24.65 7.40 -7.00
N GLU A 207 -24.84 7.94 -8.21
CA GLU A 207 -25.61 9.16 -8.38
C GLU A 207 -27.01 8.83 -7.87
N SER A 208 -27.34 9.32 -6.67
CA SER A 208 -28.71 9.36 -6.20
C SER A 208 -29.56 9.97 -7.34
N PRO A 209 -30.56 9.25 -7.87
CA PRO A 209 -31.43 9.86 -8.86
C PRO A 209 -32.11 11.05 -8.19
N ALA A 210 -31.97 12.23 -8.80
CA ALA A 210 -32.66 13.43 -8.33
C ALA A 210 -34.17 13.15 -8.28
N PRO A 211 -34.89 13.55 -7.21
CA PRO A 211 -36.34 13.42 -7.20
C PRO A 211 -36.91 14.35 -8.27
N THR A 212 -37.59 13.74 -9.25
CA THR A 212 -38.43 14.42 -10.26
C THR A 212 -39.71 14.94 -9.65
#